data_AF-A0A0C2IYJ5-F1
#
_entry.id   AF-A0A0C2IYJ5-F1
#
_cell.length_a   1.000
_cell.length_b   1.000
_cell.length_c   1.000
_cell.angle_alpha   90.00
_cell.angle_beta   90.00
_cell.angle_gamma   90.00
#
_symmetry.space_group_name_H-M   'P 1'
#
loop_
_entity.id
_entity.type
_entity.pdbx_description
1 polymer ?
#
loop_
_entity_poly.entity_id
_entity_poly.type
_entity_poly.pdbx_seq_one_letter_code
_entity_poly.pdbx_strand_id
1 'polypeptide(L)'
;MQVIHFVLLTFFKLITSDDVNQICTNIDDQILMVAIQEISIDQTPHCSDGDDPYNDVEQMRSIEWVIHGALNCHVKDLRQFLRNYFEKQINCTSHFEEWSRYVETPRIIDTRTCKLRIENHFNELNLFLDYLKLQNIPKDTYTRMIISAQCNIEKAMNQYYRAMKIFDSQSNFLKTYINSLLVTTKGKRITYLLLVDDLKNSLVYREWTTNRYLSSLLQCFLQDSHVDIALDSPDKPFIPAPEASNLGLERFLLILGSVSVTTLIIVTILYKRGTLKRKTLVLFDENGVDWRVRQNLICHA
;
A
#
# COMPACT_ATOMS: atom_id res chain seq x y z
N MET A 1 15.22 -7.72 20.61
CA MET A 1 16.62 -7.37 20.31
C MET A 1 16.79 -6.68 18.95
N GLN A 2 16.07 -7.09 17.88
CA GLN A 2 16.11 -6.44 16.55
C GLN A 2 15.65 -4.96 16.54
N VAL A 3 14.65 -4.58 17.35
CA VAL A 3 14.13 -3.19 17.41
C VAL A 3 15.17 -2.20 17.95
N ILE A 4 15.93 -2.58 18.99
CA ILE A 4 16.99 -1.74 19.57
C ILE A 4 18.14 -1.54 18.56
N HIS A 5 18.45 -2.59 17.77
CA HIS A 5 19.47 -2.51 16.72
C HIS A 5 19.02 -1.61 15.56
N PHE A 6 17.73 -1.62 15.21
CA PHE A 6 17.17 -0.74 14.18
C PHE A 6 17.19 0.73 14.61
N VAL A 7 16.81 1.02 15.86
CA VAL A 7 16.83 2.39 16.43
C VAL A 7 18.26 2.92 16.56
N LEU A 8 19.22 2.08 16.96
CA LEU A 8 20.64 2.50 17.00
C LEU A 8 21.22 2.72 15.60
N LEU A 9 20.86 1.92 14.60
CA LEU A 9 21.30 2.10 13.21
C LEU A 9 20.75 3.38 12.57
N THR A 10 19.47 3.71 12.80
CA THR A 10 18.89 4.97 12.34
C THR A 10 19.49 6.18 13.05
N PHE A 11 19.77 6.07 14.35
CA PHE A 11 20.42 7.12 15.12
C PHE A 11 21.88 7.36 14.71
N PHE A 12 22.64 6.28 14.44
CA PHE A 12 24.00 6.40 13.91
C PHE A 12 24.00 6.99 12.50
N LYS A 13 23.08 6.56 11.61
CA LYS A 13 22.92 7.20 10.28
C LYS A 13 22.58 8.68 10.36
N LEU A 14 21.80 9.11 11.35
CA LEU A 14 21.46 10.52 11.56
C LEU A 14 22.66 11.37 12.02
N ILE A 15 23.61 10.78 12.76
CA ILE A 15 24.77 11.50 13.32
C ILE A 15 25.97 11.43 12.37
N THR A 16 26.10 10.36 11.58
CA THR A 16 27.12 10.23 10.54
C THR A 16 26.63 10.66 9.16
N SER A 17 25.63 11.55 9.10
CA SER A 17 25.30 12.29 7.88
C SER A 17 26.49 13.22 7.59
N ASP A 18 27.58 12.65 7.09
CA ASP A 18 28.63 13.37 6.36
C ASP A 18 27.94 14.34 5.41
N ASP A 19 28.47 15.55 5.27
CA ASP A 19 27.92 16.64 4.45
C ASP A 19 27.48 16.13 3.06
N VAL A 20 26.21 15.74 2.93
CA VAL A 20 25.68 15.00 1.78
C VAL A 20 25.36 15.98 0.66
N ASN A 21 26.37 16.68 0.18
CA ASN A 21 26.31 17.47 -1.05
C ASN A 21 26.40 16.57 -2.29
N GLN A 22 26.31 15.24 -2.13
CA GLN A 22 26.35 14.29 -3.24
C GLN A 22 25.04 14.38 -4.04
N ILE A 23 25.19 14.69 -5.32
CA ILE A 23 24.09 14.67 -6.28
C ILE A 23 23.73 13.21 -6.58
N CYS A 24 22.44 12.87 -6.52
CA CYS A 24 21.96 11.54 -6.90
C CYS A 24 22.28 11.27 -8.38
N THR A 25 22.89 10.12 -8.68
CA THR A 25 23.22 9.72 -10.06
C THR A 25 22.88 8.24 -10.28
N ASN A 26 22.31 7.91 -11.45
CA ASN A 26 21.96 6.54 -11.88
C ASN A 26 20.97 5.78 -10.98
N ILE A 27 20.17 6.48 -10.18
CA ILE A 27 19.20 5.92 -9.22
C ILE A 27 17.79 6.50 -9.41
N ASP A 28 17.46 6.92 -10.63
CA ASP A 28 16.20 7.59 -10.97
C ASP A 28 14.97 6.75 -10.62
N ASP A 29 15.07 5.41 -10.74
CA ASP A 29 14.03 4.49 -10.28
C ASP A 29 13.78 4.58 -8.78
N GLN A 30 14.83 4.64 -7.96
CA GLN A 30 14.69 4.77 -6.51
C GLN A 30 14.12 6.14 -6.11
N ILE A 31 14.56 7.20 -6.79
CA ILE A 31 14.02 8.56 -6.59
C ILE A 31 12.52 8.57 -6.89
N LEU A 32 12.10 8.02 -8.03
CA LEU A 32 10.69 7.97 -8.40
C LEU A 32 9.86 7.10 -7.46
N MET A 33 10.39 5.97 -7.01
CA MET A 33 9.72 5.12 -6.02
C MET A 33 9.40 5.89 -4.74
N VAL A 34 10.38 6.62 -4.20
CA VAL A 34 10.20 7.44 -3.00
C VAL A 34 9.21 8.57 -3.25
N ALA A 35 9.37 9.31 -4.36
CA ALA A 35 8.50 10.44 -4.68
C ALA A 35 7.04 10.02 -4.86
N ILE A 36 6.79 8.92 -5.58
CA ILE A 36 5.45 8.43 -5.86
C ILE A 36 4.80 7.83 -4.62
N GLN A 37 5.57 7.16 -3.76
CA GLN A 37 5.07 6.72 -2.46
C GLN A 37 4.59 7.90 -1.61
N GLU A 38 5.36 8.99 -1.56
CA GLU A 38 5.00 10.18 -0.79
C GLU A 38 3.75 10.88 -1.36
N ILE A 39 3.68 11.06 -2.68
CA ILE A 39 2.50 11.61 -3.37
C ILE A 39 1.24 10.77 -3.07
N SER A 40 1.37 9.44 -3.03
CA SER A 40 0.27 8.54 -2.70
C SER A 40 -0.15 8.64 -1.22
N ILE A 41 0.79 8.78 -0.29
CA ILE A 41 0.52 8.98 1.14
C ILE A 41 -0.28 10.27 1.39
N ASP A 42 0.10 11.34 0.70
CA ASP A 42 -0.56 12.65 0.80
C ASP A 42 -1.89 12.72 0.03
N GLN A 43 -2.27 11.62 -0.66
CA GLN A 43 -3.47 11.51 -1.48
C GLN A 43 -3.58 12.60 -2.56
N THR A 44 -2.43 13.09 -3.03
CA THR A 44 -2.38 14.07 -4.11
C THR A 44 -2.81 13.38 -5.42
N PRO A 45 -3.74 13.98 -6.19
CA PRO A 45 -4.07 13.47 -7.52
C PRO A 45 -2.82 13.38 -8.40
N HIS A 46 -2.58 12.21 -9.00
CA HIS A 46 -1.40 11.95 -9.84
C HIS A 46 -1.62 10.90 -10.94
N CYS A 47 -2.87 10.51 -11.19
CA CYS A 47 -3.22 9.40 -12.10
C CYS A 47 -4.06 9.81 -13.31
N SER A 48 -4.28 11.11 -13.47
CA SER A 48 -5.00 11.72 -14.60
C SER A 48 -4.05 12.55 -15.46
N ASP A 49 -4.35 12.70 -16.75
CA ASP A 49 -3.50 13.41 -17.72
C ASP A 49 -3.33 14.92 -17.45
N GLY A 50 -4.04 15.47 -16.47
CA GLY A 50 -3.91 16.87 -16.01
C GLY A 50 -3.42 17.04 -14.59
N ASP A 51 -3.09 15.94 -13.91
CA ASP A 51 -2.58 15.99 -12.54
C ASP A 51 -1.13 16.49 -12.53
N ASP A 52 -0.84 17.46 -11.66
CA ASP A 52 0.46 18.10 -11.55
C ASP A 52 0.92 18.11 -10.07
N PRO A 53 1.34 16.94 -9.55
CA PRO A 53 1.72 16.81 -8.14
C PRO A 53 3.06 17.52 -7.82
N TYR A 54 3.79 17.98 -8.83
CA TYR A 54 5.12 18.61 -8.66
C TYR A 54 5.07 20.15 -8.55
N ASN A 55 3.89 20.76 -8.71
CA ASN A 55 3.69 22.20 -8.47
C ASN A 55 3.44 22.56 -7.00
N ASP A 56 3.07 21.61 -6.14
CA ASP A 56 2.89 21.86 -4.70
C ASP A 56 4.24 22.00 -3.99
N VAL A 57 4.50 23.15 -3.39
CA VAL A 57 5.77 23.47 -2.72
C VAL A 57 5.99 22.64 -1.46
N GLU A 58 4.93 22.37 -0.68
CA GLU A 58 5.04 21.58 0.54
C GLU A 58 5.24 20.10 0.21
N GLN A 59 4.54 19.59 -0.82
CA GLN A 59 4.76 18.25 -1.35
C GLN A 59 6.23 18.07 -1.80
N MET A 60 6.75 19.02 -2.58
CA MET A 60 8.15 18.94 -3.06
C MET A 60 9.16 18.97 -1.91
N ARG A 61 8.91 19.78 -0.87
CA ARG A 61 9.76 19.81 0.32
C ARG A 61 9.72 18.47 1.07
N SER A 62 8.54 17.84 1.17
CA SER A 62 8.41 16.52 1.80
C SER A 62 9.18 15.46 1.02
N ILE A 63 8.97 15.39 -0.30
CA ILE A 63 9.68 14.45 -1.18
C ILE A 63 11.19 14.64 -1.09
N GLU A 64 11.67 15.88 -1.15
CA GLU A 64 13.10 16.19 -1.05
C GLU A 64 13.69 15.72 0.29
N TRP A 65 12.98 15.96 1.39
CA TRP A 65 13.38 15.51 2.72
C TRP A 65 13.44 13.98 2.82
N VAL A 66 12.43 13.26 2.31
CA VAL A 66 12.41 11.80 2.31
C VAL A 66 13.51 11.22 1.42
N ILE A 67 13.73 11.78 0.22
CA ILE A 67 14.83 11.36 -0.66
C ILE A 67 16.17 11.53 0.04
N HIS A 68 16.40 12.68 0.67
CA HIS A 68 17.64 12.94 1.39
C HIS A 68 17.86 11.92 2.51
N GLY A 69 16.84 11.65 3.32
CA GLY A 69 16.93 10.68 4.41
C GLY A 69 17.05 9.22 3.96
N ALA A 70 16.36 8.83 2.88
CA ALA A 70 16.30 7.45 2.40
C ALA A 70 17.49 7.09 1.50
N LEU A 71 17.88 7.99 0.61
CA LEU A 71 18.88 7.75 -0.45
C LEU A 71 20.23 8.40 -0.16
N ASN A 72 20.32 9.26 0.86
CA ASN A 72 21.55 9.96 1.24
C ASN A 72 22.19 10.68 0.04
N CYS A 73 21.37 11.45 -0.68
CA CYS A 73 21.79 12.32 -1.79
C CYS A 73 20.72 13.40 -2.04
N HIS A 74 21.06 14.42 -2.86
CA HIS A 74 20.12 15.45 -3.31
C HIS A 74 19.88 15.37 -4.83
N VAL A 75 18.64 15.60 -5.25
CA VAL A 75 18.24 15.64 -6.67
C VAL A 75 18.31 17.07 -7.17
N LYS A 76 19.20 17.34 -8.12
CA LYS A 76 19.30 18.67 -8.74
C LYS A 76 17.99 19.00 -9.47
N ASP A 77 17.30 20.04 -8.99
CA ASP A 77 16.00 20.49 -9.52
C ASP A 77 14.96 19.36 -9.52
N LEU A 78 14.60 18.91 -8.32
CA LEU A 78 13.61 17.83 -8.11
C LEU A 78 12.30 18.09 -8.86
N ARG A 79 11.83 19.33 -8.91
CA ARG A 79 10.60 19.68 -9.63
C ARG A 79 10.73 19.37 -11.12
N GLN A 80 11.78 19.86 -11.77
CA GLN A 80 11.99 19.57 -13.19
C GLN A 80 12.25 18.07 -13.44
N PHE A 81 12.93 17.40 -12.52
CA PHE A 81 13.13 15.94 -12.57
C PHE A 81 11.80 15.19 -12.60
N LEU A 82 10.91 15.44 -11.63
CA LEU A 82 9.61 14.76 -11.56
C LEU A 82 8.74 15.10 -12.76
N ARG A 83 8.66 16.39 -13.12
CA ARG A 83 7.92 16.86 -14.30
C ARG A 83 8.33 16.09 -15.56
N ASN A 84 9.62 15.91 -15.80
CA ASN A 84 10.12 15.18 -16.96
C ASN A 84 9.63 13.73 -17.01
N TYR A 85 9.45 13.07 -15.85
CA TYR A 85 8.96 11.70 -15.78
C TYR A 85 7.44 11.60 -15.92
N PHE A 86 6.69 12.53 -15.34
CA PHE A 86 5.24 12.63 -15.55
C PHE A 86 4.90 12.89 -17.03
N GLU A 87 5.59 13.83 -17.67
CA GLU A 87 5.37 14.15 -19.10
C GLU A 87 5.78 13.00 -20.04
N LYS A 88 6.75 12.16 -19.63
CA LYS A 88 7.30 11.06 -20.46
C LYS A 88 6.93 9.67 -19.93
N GLN A 89 5.87 9.57 -19.13
CA GLN A 89 5.45 8.31 -18.56
C GLN A 89 5.09 7.30 -19.65
N ILE A 90 5.36 6.03 -19.39
CA ILE A 90 4.99 4.92 -20.27
C ILE A 90 3.83 4.17 -19.60
N ASN A 91 2.72 4.03 -20.33
CA ASN A 91 1.59 3.25 -19.85
C ASN A 91 1.97 1.77 -19.76
N CYS A 92 1.96 1.20 -18.56
CA CYS A 92 2.32 -0.20 -18.31
C CYS A 92 1.11 -1.09 -17.99
N THR A 93 -0.11 -0.66 -18.35
CA THR A 93 -1.35 -1.38 -18.01
C THR A 93 -1.33 -2.82 -18.50
N SER A 94 -0.82 -3.11 -19.70
CA SER A 94 -0.71 -4.49 -20.20
C SER A 94 0.17 -5.37 -19.31
N HIS A 95 1.37 -4.91 -18.96
CA HIS A 95 2.28 -5.61 -18.05
C HIS A 95 1.68 -5.78 -16.65
N PHE A 96 0.99 -4.74 -16.16
CA PHE A 96 0.30 -4.80 -14.87
C PHE A 96 -0.82 -5.83 -14.86
N GLU A 97 -1.66 -5.87 -15.90
CA GLU A 97 -2.76 -6.83 -16.00
C GLU A 97 -2.24 -8.28 -16.07
N GLU A 98 -1.12 -8.50 -16.76
CA GLU A 98 -0.46 -9.80 -16.81
C GLU A 98 0.10 -10.21 -15.45
N TRP A 99 0.91 -9.36 -14.82
CA TRP A 99 1.43 -9.59 -13.46
C TRP A 99 0.32 -9.81 -12.44
N SER A 100 -0.70 -8.96 -12.47
CA SER A 100 -1.86 -9.04 -11.58
C SER A 100 -2.56 -10.38 -11.73
N ARG A 101 -2.73 -10.89 -12.96
CA ARG A 101 -3.39 -12.17 -13.21
C ARG A 101 -2.57 -13.37 -12.75
N TYR A 102 -1.27 -13.41 -13.07
CA TYR A 102 -0.47 -14.62 -12.90
C TYR A 102 0.32 -14.68 -11.60
N VAL A 103 0.63 -13.53 -11.00
CA VAL A 103 1.44 -13.44 -9.78
C VAL A 103 0.56 -13.02 -8.60
N GLU A 104 -0.14 -11.91 -8.73
CA GLU A 104 -0.78 -11.27 -7.58
C GLU A 104 -2.14 -11.90 -7.22
N THR A 105 -2.99 -12.20 -8.21
CA THR A 105 -4.32 -12.79 -7.96
C THR A 105 -4.25 -14.14 -7.25
N PRO A 106 -3.33 -15.06 -7.60
CA PRO A 106 -3.12 -16.30 -6.84
C PRO A 106 -2.60 -16.08 -5.41
N ARG A 107 -1.91 -14.96 -5.15
CA ARG A 107 -1.41 -14.61 -3.82
C ARG A 107 -2.57 -14.20 -2.91
N ILE A 108 -3.49 -13.37 -3.41
CA ILE A 108 -4.60 -12.82 -2.63
C ILE A 108 -5.84 -13.72 -2.53
N ILE A 109 -6.04 -14.63 -3.48
CA ILE A 109 -7.16 -15.57 -3.44
C ILE A 109 -6.66 -16.92 -2.93
N ASP A 110 -7.20 -17.35 -1.80
CA ASP A 110 -7.05 -18.74 -1.40
C ASP A 110 -7.97 -19.61 -2.25
N THR A 111 -7.40 -20.21 -3.29
CA THR A 111 -8.10 -21.12 -4.21
C THR A 111 -8.57 -22.41 -3.53
N ARG A 112 -8.05 -22.76 -2.35
CA ARG A 112 -8.52 -23.91 -1.58
C ARG A 112 -9.74 -23.62 -0.74
N THR A 113 -10.01 -22.37 -0.41
CA THR A 113 -11.19 -22.01 0.40
C THR A 113 -12.14 -21.04 -0.31
N CYS A 114 -11.77 -20.60 -1.52
CA CYS A 114 -12.44 -19.57 -2.30
C CYS A 114 -12.73 -18.32 -1.47
N LYS A 115 -11.69 -17.82 -0.80
CA LYS A 115 -11.74 -16.60 0.03
C LYS A 115 -10.67 -15.62 -0.40
N LEU A 116 -10.98 -14.33 -0.23
CA LEU A 116 -9.97 -13.28 -0.26
C LEU A 116 -9.16 -13.36 1.04
N ARG A 117 -7.84 -13.35 0.94
CA ARG A 117 -6.96 -13.29 2.08
C ARG A 117 -6.89 -11.86 2.59
N ILE A 118 -7.05 -11.70 3.90
CA ILE A 118 -6.81 -10.40 4.55
C ILE A 118 -5.29 -10.21 4.64
N GLU A 119 -4.68 -9.78 3.54
CA GLU A 119 -3.25 -9.47 3.47
C GLU A 119 -3.02 -7.96 3.61
N ASN A 120 -2.10 -7.58 4.50
CA ASN A 120 -1.72 -6.20 4.76
C ASN A 120 -0.71 -5.63 3.72
N HIS A 121 -0.21 -6.49 2.81
CA HIS A 121 0.90 -6.20 1.89
C HIS A 121 0.53 -6.42 0.41
N PHE A 122 -0.72 -6.12 0.09
CA PHE A 122 -1.25 -6.24 -1.27
C PHE A 122 -0.72 -5.11 -2.16
N ASN A 123 -0.34 -5.43 -3.40
CA ASN A 123 0.11 -4.49 -4.44
C ASN A 123 1.29 -3.58 -4.07
N GLU A 124 2.36 -4.15 -3.51
CA GLU A 124 3.59 -3.37 -3.34
C GLU A 124 4.24 -3.08 -4.70
N LEU A 125 4.47 -1.81 -5.00
CA LEU A 125 5.08 -1.35 -6.24
C LEU A 125 6.45 -2.02 -6.50
N ASN A 126 7.22 -2.31 -5.44
CA ASN A 126 8.48 -3.04 -5.53
C ASN A 126 8.32 -4.43 -6.18
N LEU A 127 7.27 -5.18 -5.81
CA LEU A 127 7.03 -6.52 -6.36
C LEU A 127 6.72 -6.46 -7.86
N PHE A 128 5.99 -5.43 -8.29
CA PHE A 128 5.73 -5.22 -9.71
C PHE A 128 6.99 -4.80 -10.47
N LEU A 129 7.82 -3.92 -9.90
CA LEU A 129 9.09 -3.54 -10.53
C LEU A 129 10.05 -4.73 -10.65
N ASP A 130 10.11 -5.61 -9.67
CA ASP A 130 10.91 -6.83 -9.76
C ASP A 130 10.39 -7.75 -10.87
N TYR A 131 9.08 -7.84 -11.07
CA TYR A 131 8.51 -8.50 -12.23
C TYR A 131 8.96 -7.86 -13.56
N LEU A 132 8.93 -6.52 -13.69
CA LEU A 132 9.38 -5.84 -14.91
C LEU A 132 10.87 -6.11 -15.20
N LYS A 133 11.71 -6.13 -14.17
CA LYS A 133 13.14 -6.49 -14.30
C LYS A 133 13.32 -7.92 -14.81
N LEU A 134 12.52 -8.87 -14.31
CA LEU A 134 12.53 -10.27 -14.76
C LEU A 134 12.06 -10.43 -16.22
N GLN A 135 11.25 -9.50 -16.74
CA GLN A 135 10.86 -9.44 -18.15
C GLN A 135 11.96 -8.87 -19.06
N ASN A 136 13.16 -8.60 -18.54
CA ASN A 136 14.28 -7.98 -19.26
C ASN A 136 13.95 -6.62 -19.87
N ILE A 137 13.04 -5.86 -19.24
CA ILE A 137 12.72 -4.50 -19.66
C ILE A 137 13.91 -3.58 -19.29
N PRO A 138 14.43 -2.77 -20.23
CA PRO A 138 15.53 -1.85 -19.93
C PRO A 138 15.23 -0.91 -18.77
N LYS A 139 16.27 -0.54 -18.00
CA LYS A 139 16.12 0.28 -16.79
C LYS A 139 15.40 1.59 -17.05
N ASP A 140 15.87 2.35 -18.03
CA ASP A 140 15.27 3.61 -18.45
C ASP A 140 13.78 3.46 -18.85
N THR A 141 13.42 2.31 -19.43
CA THR A 141 12.07 2.00 -19.86
C THR A 141 11.16 1.68 -18.67
N TYR A 142 11.56 0.77 -17.77
CA TYR A 142 10.73 0.46 -16.60
C TYR A 142 10.66 1.64 -15.61
N THR A 143 11.71 2.46 -15.50
CA THR A 143 11.68 3.67 -14.67
C THR A 143 10.54 4.61 -15.08
N ARG A 144 10.29 4.77 -16.39
CA ARG A 144 9.17 5.58 -16.90
C ARG A 144 7.80 4.93 -16.72
N MET A 145 7.74 3.65 -16.36
CA MET A 145 6.50 2.94 -16.05
C MET A 145 6.06 3.09 -14.59
N ILE A 146 6.93 3.57 -13.68
CA ILE A 146 6.67 3.63 -12.23
C ILE A 146 5.37 4.39 -11.89
N ILE A 147 5.13 5.54 -12.54
CA ILE A 147 3.93 6.36 -12.31
C ILE A 147 2.67 5.59 -12.74
N SER A 148 2.67 5.06 -13.97
CA SER A 148 1.56 4.24 -14.49
C SER A 148 1.33 2.98 -13.64
N ALA A 149 2.40 2.39 -13.11
CA ALA A 149 2.34 1.22 -12.24
C ALA A 149 1.63 1.54 -10.93
N GLN A 150 2.00 2.64 -10.26
CA GLN A 150 1.32 3.10 -9.05
C GLN A 150 -0.17 3.33 -9.29
N CYS A 151 -0.53 4.00 -10.38
CA CYS A 151 -1.93 4.25 -10.70
C CYS A 151 -2.73 2.96 -10.92
N ASN A 152 -2.13 1.96 -11.57
CA ASN A 152 -2.76 0.66 -11.72
C ASN A 152 -2.89 -0.08 -10.39
N ILE A 153 -1.90 0.03 -9.50
CA ILE A 153 -1.94 -0.50 -8.14
C ILE A 153 -3.09 0.13 -7.34
N GLU A 154 -3.22 1.45 -7.35
CA GLU A 154 -4.29 2.15 -6.62
C GLU A 154 -5.68 1.76 -7.13
N LYS A 155 -5.83 1.68 -8.45
CA LYS A 155 -7.06 1.17 -9.08
C LYS A 155 -7.35 -0.27 -8.65
N ALA A 156 -6.34 -1.12 -8.61
CA ALA A 156 -6.45 -2.51 -8.19
C ALA A 156 -6.79 -2.65 -6.70
N MET A 157 -6.23 -1.80 -5.82
CA MET A 157 -6.59 -1.74 -4.40
C MET A 157 -8.04 -1.32 -4.20
N ASN A 158 -8.50 -0.28 -4.91
CA ASN A 158 -9.89 0.16 -4.87
C ASN A 158 -10.85 -0.95 -5.32
N GLN A 159 -10.51 -1.66 -6.40
CA GLN A 159 -11.27 -2.83 -6.86
C GLN A 159 -11.28 -3.95 -5.80
N TYR A 160 -10.16 -4.17 -5.09
CA TYR A 160 -10.03 -5.21 -4.08
C TYR A 160 -10.90 -4.93 -2.86
N TYR A 161 -10.83 -3.73 -2.28
CA TYR A 161 -11.64 -3.38 -1.12
C TYR A 161 -13.15 -3.38 -1.45
N ARG A 162 -13.51 -2.95 -2.67
CA ARG A 162 -14.88 -3.08 -3.16
C ARG A 162 -15.30 -4.55 -3.28
N ALA A 163 -14.44 -5.40 -3.81
CA ALA A 163 -14.69 -6.85 -3.91
C ALA A 163 -14.88 -7.47 -2.52
N MET A 164 -14.05 -7.11 -1.54
CA MET A 164 -14.13 -7.61 -0.18
C MET A 164 -15.49 -7.27 0.46
N LYS A 165 -15.95 -6.01 0.34
CA LYS A 165 -17.26 -5.60 0.84
C LYS A 165 -18.42 -6.36 0.18
N ILE A 166 -18.35 -6.58 -1.14
CA ILE A 166 -19.38 -7.35 -1.86
C ILE A 166 -19.34 -8.82 -1.44
N PHE A 167 -18.14 -9.40 -1.35
CA PHE A 167 -17.95 -10.78 -0.93
C PHE A 167 -18.50 -11.02 0.48
N ASP A 168 -18.18 -10.16 1.45
CA ASP A 168 -18.66 -10.29 2.83
C ASP A 168 -20.19 -10.21 2.91
N SER A 169 -20.81 -9.35 2.09
CA SER A 169 -22.27 -9.17 2.10
C SER A 169 -23.04 -10.21 1.29
N GLN A 170 -22.45 -10.77 0.21
CA GLN A 170 -23.18 -11.62 -0.74
C GLN A 170 -22.69 -13.08 -0.81
N SER A 171 -21.55 -13.43 -0.23
CA SER A 171 -20.96 -14.77 -0.40
C SER A 171 -21.86 -15.90 0.10
N ASN A 172 -22.56 -15.73 1.23
CA ASN A 172 -23.49 -16.74 1.73
C ASN A 172 -24.71 -16.91 0.82
N PHE A 173 -25.24 -15.81 0.28
CA PHE A 173 -26.31 -15.87 -0.71
C PHE A 173 -25.88 -16.63 -1.96
N LEU A 174 -24.70 -16.29 -2.50
CA LEU A 174 -24.15 -16.96 -3.68
C LEU A 174 -23.95 -18.46 -3.43
N LYS A 175 -23.38 -18.85 -2.28
CA LYS A 175 -23.21 -20.26 -1.89
C LYS A 175 -24.54 -21.00 -1.82
N THR A 176 -25.54 -20.42 -1.15
CA THR A 176 -26.89 -21.01 -1.05
C THR A 176 -27.55 -21.13 -2.42
N TYR A 177 -27.37 -20.14 -3.29
CA TYR A 177 -27.92 -20.16 -4.65
C TYR A 177 -27.25 -21.21 -5.55
N ILE A 178 -25.92 -21.31 -5.51
CA ILE A 178 -25.18 -22.36 -6.21
C ILE A 178 -25.62 -23.74 -5.69
N ASN A 179 -25.71 -23.92 -4.37
CA ASN A 179 -26.17 -25.16 -3.75
C ASN A 179 -27.60 -25.53 -4.17
N SER A 180 -28.52 -24.57 -4.23
CA SER A 180 -29.90 -24.84 -4.66
C SER A 180 -29.97 -25.23 -6.13
N LEU A 181 -29.19 -24.57 -7.00
CA LEU A 181 -29.06 -24.94 -8.41
C LEU A 181 -28.53 -26.37 -8.56
N LEU A 182 -27.52 -26.76 -7.77
CA LEU A 182 -26.95 -28.11 -7.80
C LEU A 182 -27.92 -29.18 -7.31
N VAL A 183 -28.71 -28.89 -6.27
CA VAL A 183 -29.72 -29.83 -5.75
C VAL A 183 -30.85 -30.05 -6.74
N THR A 184 -31.36 -28.99 -7.38
CA THR A 184 -32.46 -29.09 -8.34
C THR A 184 -32.07 -29.80 -9.64
N THR A 185 -30.77 -29.90 -9.91
CA THR A 185 -30.22 -30.54 -11.11
C THR A 185 -29.63 -31.94 -10.86
N LYS A 186 -29.70 -32.46 -9.62
CA LYS A 186 -29.30 -33.83 -9.27
C LYS A 186 -29.95 -34.85 -10.22
N GLY A 187 -29.11 -35.53 -11.01
CA GLY A 187 -29.51 -36.55 -11.99
C GLY A 187 -29.08 -36.25 -13.43
N LYS A 188 -28.71 -35.00 -13.74
CA LYS A 188 -28.07 -34.62 -15.01
C LYS A 188 -26.58 -34.37 -14.74
N ARG A 189 -25.68 -34.79 -15.65
CA ARG A 189 -24.29 -34.30 -15.65
C ARG A 189 -24.34 -32.80 -15.88
N ILE A 190 -24.28 -32.02 -14.81
CA ILE A 190 -24.19 -30.57 -14.89
C ILE A 190 -22.78 -30.28 -15.39
N THR A 191 -22.67 -29.82 -16.62
CA THR A 191 -21.46 -29.17 -17.09
C THR A 191 -21.42 -27.76 -16.53
N TYR A 192 -20.23 -27.29 -16.15
CA TYR A 192 -19.93 -25.91 -15.78
C TYR A 192 -20.69 -24.87 -16.63
N LEU A 193 -20.78 -25.11 -17.94
CA LEU A 193 -21.48 -24.24 -18.89
C LEU A 193 -22.97 -24.03 -18.57
N LEU A 194 -23.68 -25.06 -18.11
CA LEU A 194 -25.10 -24.96 -17.75
C LEU A 194 -25.30 -24.09 -16.50
N LEU A 195 -24.46 -24.29 -15.49
CA LEU A 195 -24.55 -23.52 -14.25
C LEU A 195 -24.22 -22.04 -14.46
N VAL A 196 -23.25 -21.76 -15.34
CA VAL A 196 -22.92 -20.40 -15.77
C VAL A 196 -24.09 -19.76 -16.54
N ASP A 197 -24.76 -20.49 -17.42
CA ASP A 197 -25.91 -19.94 -18.17
C ASP A 197 -27.09 -19.58 -17.27
N ASP A 198 -27.37 -20.40 -16.26
CA ASP A 198 -28.39 -20.07 -15.25
C ASP A 198 -27.99 -18.85 -14.41
N LEU A 199 -26.71 -18.80 -13.99
CA LEU A 199 -26.17 -17.67 -13.22
C LEU A 199 -26.18 -16.35 -14.00
N LYS A 200 -25.94 -16.36 -15.32
CA LYS A 200 -25.85 -15.15 -16.16
C LYS A 200 -27.08 -14.23 -16.06
N ASN A 201 -28.24 -14.80 -15.76
CA ASN A 201 -29.49 -14.05 -15.62
C ASN A 201 -29.65 -13.40 -14.24
N SER A 202 -28.85 -13.79 -13.24
CA SER A 202 -28.87 -13.19 -11.91
C SER A 202 -28.16 -11.83 -11.86
N LEU A 203 -28.68 -10.90 -11.07
CA LEU A 203 -28.00 -9.62 -10.79
C LEU A 203 -26.64 -9.82 -10.12
N VAL A 204 -26.55 -10.83 -9.25
CA VAL A 204 -25.32 -11.18 -8.50
C VAL A 204 -24.20 -11.57 -9.47
N TYR A 205 -24.47 -12.40 -10.48
CA TYR A 205 -23.46 -12.78 -11.46
C TYR A 205 -22.91 -11.58 -12.22
N ARG A 206 -23.77 -10.63 -12.63
CA ARG A 206 -23.33 -9.41 -13.32
C ARG A 206 -22.42 -8.56 -12.44
N GLU A 207 -22.80 -8.37 -11.18
CA GLU A 207 -21.97 -7.61 -10.24
C GLU A 207 -20.62 -8.30 -10.01
N TRP A 208 -20.60 -9.60 -9.79
CA TRP A 208 -19.37 -10.36 -9.52
C TRP A 208 -18.44 -10.44 -10.73
N THR A 209 -18.98 -10.51 -11.95
CA THR A 209 -18.16 -10.59 -13.17
C THR A 209 -17.54 -9.25 -13.60
N THR A 210 -18.04 -8.12 -13.09
CA THR A 210 -17.48 -6.79 -13.39
C THR A 210 -16.18 -6.47 -12.62
N ASN A 211 -15.87 -7.25 -11.58
CA ASN A 211 -14.70 -7.06 -10.75
C ASN A 211 -13.76 -8.27 -10.86
N ARG A 212 -12.47 -8.03 -11.14
CA ARG A 212 -11.49 -9.10 -11.38
C ARG A 212 -11.38 -10.10 -10.22
N TYR A 213 -11.48 -9.64 -8.98
CA TYR A 213 -11.34 -10.48 -7.79
C TYR A 213 -12.59 -11.29 -7.52
N LEU A 214 -13.77 -10.66 -7.62
CA LEU A 214 -15.04 -11.38 -7.50
C LEU A 214 -15.22 -12.40 -8.62
N SER A 215 -14.82 -12.07 -9.85
CA SER A 215 -14.85 -12.99 -10.98
C SER A 215 -13.95 -14.20 -10.73
N SER A 216 -12.75 -13.98 -10.18
CA SER A 216 -11.82 -15.06 -9.82
C SER A 216 -12.35 -15.92 -8.67
N LEU A 217 -13.00 -15.33 -7.67
CA LEU A 217 -13.69 -16.08 -6.60
C LEU A 217 -14.88 -16.88 -7.14
N LEU A 218 -15.66 -16.31 -8.05
CA LEU A 218 -16.75 -17.00 -8.72
C LEU A 218 -16.21 -18.21 -9.48
N GLN A 219 -15.15 -18.05 -10.27
CA GLN A 219 -14.48 -19.16 -10.94
C GLN A 219 -14.02 -20.24 -9.94
N CYS A 220 -13.47 -19.84 -8.79
CA CYS A 220 -13.09 -20.76 -7.72
C CYS A 220 -14.28 -21.57 -7.19
N PHE A 221 -15.44 -20.93 -6.93
CA PHE A 221 -16.65 -21.64 -6.50
C PHE A 221 -17.18 -22.62 -7.54
N LEU A 222 -16.98 -22.30 -8.83
CA LEU A 222 -17.48 -23.08 -9.94
C LEU A 222 -16.53 -24.24 -10.36
N GLN A 223 -15.26 -24.19 -10.00
CA GLN A 223 -14.27 -25.21 -10.37
C GLN A 223 -14.27 -26.39 -9.37
N ASP A 224 -14.97 -27.46 -9.77
CA ASP A 224 -14.70 -28.92 -9.67
C ASP A 224 -14.14 -29.60 -8.40
N SER A 225 -14.09 -28.93 -7.23
CA SER A 225 -13.94 -29.64 -5.94
C SER A 225 -14.68 -28.99 -4.78
N HIS A 226 -15.06 -27.72 -4.91
CA HIS A 226 -15.80 -27.00 -3.85
C HIS A 226 -17.30 -27.12 -3.94
N VAL A 227 -17.81 -27.56 -5.09
CA VAL A 227 -19.21 -27.95 -5.24
C VAL A 227 -19.55 -29.11 -4.31
N ASP A 228 -18.67 -30.11 -4.23
CA ASP A 228 -18.85 -31.26 -3.33
C ASP A 228 -18.54 -30.91 -1.86
N ILE A 229 -17.51 -30.09 -1.59
CA ILE A 229 -17.19 -29.63 -0.22
C ILE A 229 -18.28 -28.71 0.37
N ALA A 230 -18.96 -27.92 -0.47
CA ALA A 230 -20.11 -27.10 -0.06
C ALA A 230 -21.36 -27.94 0.28
N LEU A 231 -21.41 -29.20 -0.16
CA LEU A 231 -22.47 -30.15 0.16
C LEU A 231 -22.15 -31.00 1.40
N ASP A 232 -20.87 -31.15 1.74
CA ASP A 232 -20.38 -32.04 2.80
C ASP A 232 -19.96 -31.36 4.11
N SER A 233 -20.26 -30.06 4.27
CA SER A 233 -20.04 -29.37 5.54
C SER A 233 -21.36 -29.19 6.30
N PRO A 234 -21.85 -30.21 7.05
CA PRO A 234 -22.75 -29.92 8.16
C PRO A 234 -21.98 -28.98 9.09
N ASP A 235 -22.63 -27.93 9.57
CA ASP A 235 -22.10 -27.01 10.57
C ASP A 235 -21.44 -27.81 11.69
N LYS A 236 -20.12 -28.00 11.62
CA LYS A 236 -19.37 -28.55 12.73
C LYS A 236 -19.56 -27.54 13.85
N PRO A 237 -20.06 -27.95 15.02
CA PRO A 237 -20.19 -27.05 16.14
C PRO A 237 -18.85 -26.35 16.36
N PHE A 238 -18.92 -25.02 16.40
CA PHE A 238 -17.78 -24.15 16.61
C PHE A 238 -17.06 -24.63 17.87
N ILE A 239 -15.96 -25.35 17.70
CA ILE A 239 -15.05 -25.65 18.79
C ILE A 239 -14.37 -24.31 19.07
N PRO A 240 -14.64 -23.65 20.22
CA PRO A 240 -13.97 -22.41 20.54
C PRO A 240 -12.47 -22.66 20.45
N ALA A 241 -11.80 -21.83 19.66
CA ALA A 241 -10.35 -21.89 19.54
C ALA A 241 -9.75 -21.89 20.94
N PRO A 242 -8.72 -22.72 21.20
CA PRO A 242 -8.06 -22.76 22.50
C PRO A 242 -7.70 -21.32 22.89
N GLU A 243 -8.12 -20.90 24.08
CA GLU A 243 -7.85 -19.57 24.62
C GLU A 243 -6.40 -19.20 24.30
N ALA A 244 -6.24 -18.20 23.44
CA ALA A 244 -4.93 -17.72 23.06
C ALA A 244 -4.22 -17.32 24.35
N SER A 245 -3.23 -18.11 24.76
CA SER A 245 -2.45 -17.85 25.96
C SER A 245 -1.96 -16.41 25.90
N ASN A 246 -2.34 -15.60 26.90
CA ASN A 246 -2.00 -14.16 27.04
C ASN A 246 -0.48 -13.86 27.10
N LEU A 247 0.38 -14.86 26.86
CA LEU A 247 1.83 -14.79 26.84
C LEU A 247 2.38 -13.79 25.81
N GLY A 248 1.61 -13.47 24.76
CA GLY A 248 1.98 -12.49 23.75
C GLY A 248 1.80 -11.03 24.21
N LEU A 249 0.76 -10.75 25.01
CA LEU A 249 0.39 -9.40 25.39
C LEU A 249 1.39 -8.81 26.40
N GLU A 250 1.83 -9.59 27.39
CA GLU A 250 2.83 -9.14 28.36
C GLU A 250 4.17 -8.80 27.71
N ARG A 251 4.63 -9.64 26.77
CA ARG A 251 5.86 -9.37 26.01
C ARG A 251 5.73 -8.13 25.13
N PHE A 252 4.57 -7.92 24.54
CA PHE A 252 4.28 -6.73 23.74
C PHE A 252 4.29 -5.45 24.59
N LEU A 253 3.68 -5.48 25.78
CA LEU A 253 3.67 -4.36 26.72
C LEU A 253 5.06 -4.01 27.25
N LEU A 254 5.92 -5.02 27.50
CA LEU A 254 7.31 -4.80 27.90
C LEU A 254 8.13 -4.11 26.79
N ILE A 255 7.91 -4.50 25.53
CA ILE A 255 8.58 -3.87 24.38
C ILE A 255 8.13 -2.40 24.26
N LEU A 256 6.82 -2.14 24.30
CA LEU A 256 6.24 -0.79 24.27
C LEU A 256 6.77 0.10 25.40
N GLY A 257 6.87 -0.45 26.62
CA GLY A 257 7.45 0.24 27.76
C GLY A 257 8.92 0.63 27.53
N SER A 258 9.74 -0.30 27.04
CA SER A 258 11.17 -0.03 26.77
C SER A 258 11.37 1.03 25.69
N VAL A 259 10.55 1.00 24.64
CA VAL A 259 10.60 2.00 23.55
C VAL A 259 10.22 3.36 24.11
N SER A 260 9.12 3.46 24.87
CA SER A 260 8.64 4.71 25.46
C SER A 260 9.68 5.37 26.36
N VAL A 261 10.35 4.59 27.23
CA VAL A 261 11.42 5.10 28.11
C VAL A 261 12.63 5.57 27.30
N THR A 262 13.03 4.82 26.27
CA THR A 262 14.16 5.20 25.40
C THR A 262 13.87 6.51 24.67
N THR A 263 12.67 6.67 24.11
CA THR A 263 12.24 7.91 23.44
C THR A 263 12.24 9.08 24.43
N LEU A 264 11.75 8.89 25.65
CA LEU A 264 11.74 9.92 26.70
C LEU A 264 13.16 10.38 27.08
N ILE A 265 14.10 9.43 27.22
CA ILE A 265 15.52 9.73 27.50
C ILE A 265 16.13 10.54 26.34
N ILE A 266 15.89 10.12 25.09
CA ILE A 266 16.39 10.82 23.91
C ILE A 266 15.86 12.25 23.87
N VAL A 267 14.54 12.45 24.02
CA VAL A 267 13.92 13.79 24.06
C VAL A 267 14.53 14.64 25.16
N THR A 268 14.77 14.08 26.35
CA THR A 268 15.37 14.80 27.49
C THR A 268 16.82 15.22 27.20
N ILE A 269 17.61 14.36 26.57
CA ILE A 269 18.98 14.67 26.15
C ILE A 269 18.99 15.78 25.10
N LEU A 270 18.15 15.67 24.06
CA LEU A 270 18.03 16.67 23.00
C LEU A 270 17.51 18.02 23.53
N TYR A 271 16.62 17.99 24.52
CA TYR A 271 16.13 19.18 25.21
C TYR A 271 17.25 19.84 26.04
N LYS A 272 18.01 19.07 26.83
CA LYS A 272 19.14 19.60 27.61
C LYS A 272 20.27 20.14 26.73
N ARG A 273 20.52 19.52 25.56
CA ARG A 273 21.52 19.97 24.59
C ARG A 273 21.06 21.18 23.75
N GLY A 274 19.85 21.69 23.96
CA GLY A 274 19.32 22.85 23.24
C GLY A 274 19.02 22.60 21.75
N THR A 275 19.07 21.34 21.31
CA THR A 275 18.84 20.93 19.91
C THR A 275 17.34 20.93 19.58
N LEU A 276 16.50 20.50 20.54
CA LEU A 276 15.10 20.87 20.50
C LEU A 276 15.01 22.35 20.86
N LYS A 277 14.90 23.21 19.83
CA LYS A 277 14.63 24.64 20.00
C LYS A 277 13.46 24.78 20.97
N ARG A 278 13.73 25.31 22.18
CA ARG A 278 12.69 25.89 23.02
C ARG A 278 11.94 26.83 22.08
N LYS A 279 10.63 26.64 21.90
CA LYS A 279 9.79 27.76 21.50
C LYS A 279 9.87 28.76 22.65
N THR A 280 10.96 29.51 22.73
CA THR A 280 11.04 30.73 23.52
C THR A 280 10.03 31.64 22.87
N LEU A 281 8.83 31.63 23.45
CA LEU A 281 7.91 32.75 23.34
C LEU A 281 8.65 33.90 24.03
N VAL A 282 9.41 34.65 23.24
CA VAL A 282 10.03 35.89 23.71
C VAL A 282 8.90 36.90 23.77
N LEU A 283 8.28 37.02 24.94
CA LEU A 283 7.37 38.12 25.26
C LEU A 283 8.24 39.34 25.55
N PHE A 284 8.29 40.27 24.60
CA PHE A 284 8.74 41.62 24.88
C PHE A 284 7.56 42.40 25.45
N ASP A 285 7.63 42.76 26.72
CA ASP A 285 6.70 43.67 27.36
C ASP A 285 7.32 45.07 27.38
N GLU A 286 7.14 45.80 26.28
CA GLU A 286 7.24 47.25 26.27
C GLU A 286 5.93 47.79 25.68
N ASN A 287 5.07 48.29 26.58
CA ASN A 287 3.86 49.09 26.32
C ASN A 287 2.52 48.38 26.03
N GLY A 288 2.31 47.14 26.52
CA GLY A 288 0.96 46.59 26.66
C GLY A 288 0.22 46.26 25.36
N VAL A 289 0.94 46.05 24.25
CA VAL A 289 0.37 45.52 23.01
C VAL A 289 1.10 44.22 22.64
N ASP A 290 0.38 43.10 22.70
CA ASP A 290 0.88 41.76 22.39
C ASP A 290 1.01 41.57 20.86
N TRP A 291 2.24 41.51 20.35
CA TRP A 291 2.52 41.20 18.95
C TRP A 291 3.08 39.79 18.80
N ARG A 292 2.29 38.87 18.24
CA ARG A 292 2.77 37.55 17.79
C ARG A 292 3.61 37.71 16.52
N VAL A 293 4.90 37.98 16.66
CA VAL A 293 5.83 37.96 15.52
C VAL A 293 6.13 36.50 15.14
N ARG A 294 5.60 36.05 13.99
CA ARG A 294 6.07 34.81 13.35
C ARG A 294 7.47 35.07 12.78
N GLN A 295 8.49 34.42 13.34
CA GLN A 295 9.83 34.39 12.75
C GLN A 295 9.78 33.63 11.42
N ASN A 296 9.58 34.33 10.30
CA ASN A 296 9.80 33.83 8.94
C ASN A 296 9.93 34.99 7.94
N LEU A 297 10.71 36.02 8.27
CA LEU A 297 11.13 37.05 7.31
C LEU A 297 12.55 37.52 7.65
N ILE A 298 13.55 36.84 7.11
CA ILE A 298 14.83 37.46 6.76
C ILE A 298 15.04 37.16 5.28
N CYS A 299 14.65 38.11 4.43
CA CYS A 299 15.20 38.24 3.09
C CYS A 299 16.54 38.96 3.23
N HIS A 300 17.61 38.41 2.66
CA HIS A 300 18.81 39.18 2.35
C HIS A 300 18.76 39.61 0.89
N ALA A 301 19.02 40.90 0.69
CA ALA A 301 19.31 41.55 -0.59
C ALA A 301 20.73 41.20 -1.06
#